data_AF-A0A7J9KMJ9-F1
#
_entry.id   AF-A0A7J9KMJ9-F1
#
_cell.length_a   1.000
_cell.length_b   1.000
_cell.length_c   1.000
_cell.angle_alpha   90.00
_cell.angle_beta   90.00
_cell.angle_gamma   90.00
#
_symmetry.space_group_name_H-M   'P 1'
#
loop_
_entity.id
_entity.type
_entity.pdbx_description
1 polymer ?
#
loop_
_entity_poly.entity_id
_entity_poly.type
_entity_poly.pdbx_seq_one_letter_code
_entity_poly.pdbx_strand_id
1 'polypeptide(L)'
;MKNGDDFLNFLPCDLSIKILTALEGPSDLVRITAVSRNWRHFVIRHGLCKHLSLQMFPQLSRVERVNELGGSTKGHAGAGSSNFVEWEALEREHRAYAFLARCCLSTTAGDCISEAIIASSTDNYPEESICNTLEPRDRVARTASYWSSKGQKNPAVPETLTYRLIADLCVVTEIKIRPFQAYFQFGYPIYSAKSVRFRMGHIKDADESCQDSGTDRFAWTYTS
;
A
#
# COMPACT_ATOMS: atom_id res chain seq x y z
N MET A 1 41.70 -10.28 -24.37
CA MET A 1 41.12 -9.38 -23.35
C MET A 1 41.86 -9.64 -22.06
N LYS A 2 42.49 -8.62 -21.45
CA LYS A 2 43.14 -8.76 -20.14
C LYS A 2 42.07 -9.01 -19.08
N ASN A 3 42.41 -9.81 -18.08
CA ASN A 3 41.51 -10.27 -17.04
C ASN A 3 40.86 -9.11 -16.27
N GLY A 4 39.52 -9.06 -16.27
CA GLY A 4 38.74 -8.52 -15.15
C GLY A 4 38.70 -7.00 -14.95
N ASP A 5 38.88 -6.19 -15.99
CA ASP A 5 38.75 -4.75 -15.81
C ASP A 5 37.25 -4.34 -15.70
N ASP A 6 36.93 -3.46 -14.72
CA ASP A 6 35.56 -3.06 -14.37
C ASP A 6 34.94 -2.16 -15.47
N PHE A 7 33.78 -2.58 -15.98
CA PHE A 7 32.97 -1.87 -16.97
C PHE A 7 32.72 -0.40 -16.63
N LEU A 8 32.55 -0.07 -15.34
CA LEU A 8 32.35 1.30 -14.89
C LEU A 8 33.54 2.22 -15.18
N ASN A 9 34.74 1.66 -15.37
CA ASN A 9 35.95 2.42 -15.66
C ASN A 9 36.16 2.70 -17.16
N PHE A 10 35.45 2.00 -18.05
CA PHE A 10 35.61 2.16 -19.51
C PHE A 10 34.53 2.98 -20.17
N LEU A 11 33.32 2.98 -19.61
CA LEU A 11 32.21 3.70 -20.20
C LEU A 11 32.05 5.08 -19.59
N PRO A 12 31.70 6.10 -20.40
CA PRO A 12 31.13 7.34 -19.90
C PRO A 12 29.99 7.09 -18.92
N CYS A 13 29.93 7.91 -17.87
CA CYS A 13 28.94 7.80 -16.81
C CYS A 13 27.50 7.66 -17.35
N ASP A 14 27.12 8.48 -18.33
CA ASP A 14 25.78 8.48 -18.91
C ASP A 14 25.43 7.17 -19.62
N LEU A 15 26.41 6.51 -20.25
CA LEU A 15 26.21 5.20 -20.90
C LEU A 15 26.05 4.10 -19.85
N SER A 16 26.86 4.13 -18.79
CA SER A 16 26.72 3.22 -17.65
C SER A 16 25.35 3.34 -16.99
N ILE A 17 24.86 4.57 -16.78
CA ILE A 17 23.52 4.82 -16.24
C ILE A 17 22.46 4.23 -17.18
N LYS A 18 22.50 4.56 -18.48
CA LYS A 18 21.52 4.05 -19.46
C LYS A 18 21.45 2.53 -19.49
N ILE A 19 22.60 1.86 -19.45
CA ILE A 19 22.68 0.39 -19.46
C ILE A 19 22.07 -0.18 -18.17
N LEU A 20 22.37 0.42 -17.01
CA LEU A 20 21.83 -0.02 -15.72
C LEU A 20 20.34 0.28 -15.55
N THR A 21 19.83 1.34 -16.16
CA THR A 21 18.39 1.65 -16.19
C THR A 21 17.63 0.85 -17.25
N ALA A 22 18.33 0.08 -18.10
CA ALA A 22 17.69 -0.83 -19.05
C ALA A 22 17.47 -2.25 -18.47
N LEU A 23 17.86 -2.48 -17.21
CA LEU A 23 17.64 -3.74 -16.50
C LEU A 23 16.15 -3.94 -16.18
N GLU A 24 15.72 -5.21 -16.03
CA GLU A 24 14.30 -5.57 -15.88
C GLU A 24 13.66 -5.02 -14.61
N GLY A 25 14.42 -4.87 -13.52
CA GLY A 25 13.91 -4.17 -12.34
C GLY A 25 14.92 -3.90 -11.23
N PRO A 26 14.50 -3.21 -10.16
CA PRO A 26 15.37 -2.79 -9.06
C PRO A 26 16.08 -3.94 -8.32
N SER A 27 15.58 -5.18 -8.43
CA SER A 27 16.26 -6.35 -7.87
C SER A 27 17.62 -6.62 -8.52
N ASP A 28 17.76 -6.33 -9.82
CA ASP A 28 19.05 -6.45 -10.52
C ASP A 28 20.05 -5.42 -10.01
N LEU A 29 19.60 -4.19 -9.77
CA LEU A 29 20.45 -3.15 -9.19
C LEU A 29 20.93 -3.53 -7.80
N VAL A 30 20.07 -4.12 -6.96
CA VAL A 30 20.48 -4.64 -5.64
C VAL A 30 21.55 -5.71 -5.78
N ARG A 31 21.39 -6.67 -6.70
CA ARG A 31 22.43 -7.67 -7.00
C ARG A 31 23.74 -7.02 -7.44
N ILE A 32 23.68 -6.00 -8.29
CA ILE A 32 24.86 -5.25 -8.77
C ILE A 32 25.57 -4.54 -7.61
N THR A 33 24.83 -3.98 -6.65
CA THR A 33 25.45 -3.38 -5.46
C THR A 33 26.23 -4.37 -4.59
N ALA A 34 25.99 -5.68 -4.73
CA ALA A 34 26.75 -6.71 -4.02
C ALA A 34 28.07 -7.09 -4.73
N VAL A 35 28.29 -6.66 -5.98
CA VAL A 35 29.47 -7.01 -6.78
C VAL A 35 30.74 -6.37 -6.20
N SER A 36 30.70 -5.07 -5.90
CA SER A 36 31.81 -4.36 -5.26
C SER A 36 31.35 -3.05 -4.61
N ARG A 37 32.22 -2.46 -3.77
CA ARG A 37 31.96 -1.13 -3.19
C ARG A 37 31.84 -0.04 -4.27
N ASN A 38 32.58 -0.18 -5.38
CA ASN A 38 32.51 0.77 -6.50
C ASN A 38 31.13 0.73 -7.17
N TRP A 39 30.62 -0.47 -7.45
CA TRP A 39 29.28 -0.67 -8.02
C TRP A 39 28.19 -0.18 -7.08
N ARG A 40 28.28 -0.52 -5.79
CA ARG A 40 27.35 0.00 -4.78
C ARG A 40 27.34 1.53 -4.76
N HIS A 41 28.53 2.14 -4.70
CA HIS A 41 28.63 3.59 -4.63
C HIS A 41 28.06 4.25 -5.88
N PHE A 42 28.33 3.70 -7.07
CA PHE A 42 27.79 4.19 -8.34
C PHE A 42 26.25 4.14 -8.37
N VAL A 43 25.65 2.98 -8.04
CA VAL A 43 24.19 2.79 -8.06
C VAL A 43 23.48 3.73 -7.10
N ILE A 44 24.03 3.91 -5.89
CA ILE A 44 23.45 4.78 -4.85
C ILE A 44 23.63 6.25 -5.21
N ARG A 45 24.83 6.66 -5.62
CA ARG A 45 25.15 8.05 -5.99
C ARG A 45 24.25 8.56 -7.12
N HIS A 46 23.95 7.71 -8.10
CA HIS A 46 23.10 8.06 -9.23
C HIS A 46 21.61 7.76 -9.00
N GLY A 47 21.21 7.31 -7.80
CA GLY A 47 19.80 7.09 -7.45
C GLY A 47 19.09 6.07 -8.34
N LEU A 48 19.81 5.09 -8.89
CA LEU A 48 19.28 4.23 -9.96
C LEU A 48 18.08 3.38 -9.51
N CYS A 49 18.07 2.91 -8.25
CA CYS A 49 16.93 2.20 -7.70
C CYS A 49 15.68 3.07 -7.65
N LYS A 50 15.81 4.33 -7.23
CA LYS A 50 14.70 5.30 -7.22
C LYS A 50 14.21 5.56 -8.64
N HIS A 51 15.13 5.77 -9.58
CA HIS A 51 14.80 5.99 -10.98
C HIS A 51 13.97 4.84 -11.58
N LEU A 52 14.49 3.60 -11.51
CA LEU A 52 13.78 2.42 -12.02
C LEU A 52 12.44 2.21 -11.31
N SER A 53 12.40 2.39 -9.98
CA SER A 53 11.16 2.23 -9.22
C SER A 53 10.08 3.23 -9.66
N LEU A 54 10.45 4.48 -9.93
CA LEU A 54 9.52 5.50 -10.42
C LEU A 54 9.08 5.25 -11.86
N GLN A 55 9.95 4.69 -12.70
CA GLN A 55 9.57 4.30 -14.07
C GLN A 55 8.55 3.15 -14.07
N MET A 56 8.75 2.15 -13.20
CA MET A 56 7.83 1.02 -13.09
C MET A 56 6.55 1.38 -12.33
N PHE A 57 6.65 2.26 -11.34
CA PHE A 57 5.56 2.64 -10.44
C PHE A 57 5.47 4.18 -10.32
N PRO A 58 4.90 4.88 -11.33
CA PRO A 58 4.83 6.34 -11.34
C PRO A 58 4.14 6.95 -10.12
N GLN A 59 3.25 6.21 -9.46
CA GLN A 59 2.58 6.61 -8.23
C GLN A 59 3.54 6.90 -7.07
N LEU A 60 4.74 6.31 -7.07
CA LEU A 60 5.76 6.57 -6.05
C LEU A 60 6.34 7.99 -6.15
N SER A 61 6.09 8.72 -7.23
CA SER A 61 6.49 10.14 -7.36
C SER A 61 5.83 11.06 -6.31
N ARG A 62 4.74 10.60 -5.69
CA ARG A 62 4.05 11.33 -4.61
C ARG A 62 4.72 11.16 -3.24
N VAL A 63 5.73 10.30 -3.12
CA VAL A 63 6.51 10.13 -1.89
C VAL A 63 7.34 11.38 -1.66
N GLU A 64 6.95 12.19 -0.66
CA GLU A 64 7.64 13.44 -0.33
C GLU A 64 9.03 13.17 0.26
N ARG A 65 9.12 12.26 1.23
CA ARG A 65 10.36 11.93 1.95
C ARG A 65 10.40 10.47 2.41
N VAL A 66 11.61 9.96 2.57
CA VAL A 66 11.90 8.64 3.15
C VAL A 66 12.54 8.82 4.52
N ASN A 67 11.86 8.32 5.55
CA ASN A 67 12.37 8.31 6.93
C ASN A 67 12.45 6.85 7.43
N GLU A 68 13.53 6.49 8.13
CA GLU A 68 13.66 5.19 8.78
C GLU A 68 13.31 5.31 10.27
N LEU A 69 12.27 4.59 10.70
CA LEU A 69 11.87 4.54 12.10
C LEU A 69 12.79 3.56 12.84
N GLY A 70 13.78 4.06 13.59
CA GLY A 70 14.68 3.22 14.39
C GLY A 70 16.18 3.44 14.18
N GLY A 71 16.59 4.41 13.37
CA GLY A 71 17.96 4.91 13.41
C GLY A 71 18.21 5.51 14.79
N SER A 72 19.03 4.84 15.60
CA SER A 72 19.46 5.37 16.89
C SER A 72 19.93 6.80 16.69
N THR A 73 19.26 7.75 17.34
CA THR A 73 19.79 9.08 17.65
C THR A 73 20.95 8.90 18.62
N LYS A 74 21.98 8.13 18.24
CA LYS A 74 23.27 8.18 18.88
C LYS A 74 23.83 9.53 18.48
N GLY A 75 23.70 10.47 19.41
CA GLY A 75 24.26 11.79 19.29
C GLY A 75 25.69 11.72 18.80
N HIS A 76 25.93 12.37 17.66
CA HIS A 76 27.18 13.07 17.48
C HIS A 76 26.81 14.52 17.23
N ALA A 77 26.79 15.28 18.33
CA ALA A 77 27.19 16.68 18.29
C ALA A 77 28.64 16.70 17.83
N GLY A 78 28.82 16.68 16.51
CA GLY A 78 30.09 16.76 15.81
C GLY A 78 29.72 17.07 14.39
N ALA A 79 29.99 18.30 13.95
CA ALA A 79 29.61 18.84 12.65
C ALA A 79 29.80 17.80 11.54
N GLY A 80 28.71 17.12 11.17
CA GLY A 80 28.72 16.20 10.05
C GLY A 80 29.02 17.01 8.81
N SER A 81 30.07 16.64 8.08
CA SER A 81 30.29 17.19 6.73
C SER A 81 29.00 17.00 5.92
N SER A 82 28.58 18.03 5.18
CA SER A 82 27.39 17.99 4.32
C SER A 82 27.34 16.73 3.45
N ASN A 83 28.51 16.28 2.99
CA ASN A 83 28.65 15.11 2.11
C ASN A 83 28.31 13.79 2.82
N PHE A 84 28.54 13.68 4.13
CA PHE A 84 28.22 12.47 4.90
C PHE A 84 26.70 12.35 5.09
N VAL A 85 26.05 13.45 5.45
CA VAL A 85 24.59 13.52 5.62
C VAL A 85 23.88 13.27 4.28
N GLU A 86 24.39 13.84 3.19
CA GLU A 86 23.89 13.59 1.83
C GLU A 86 24.04 12.12 1.43
N TRP A 87 25.20 11.51 1.70
CA TRP A 87 25.42 10.09 1.40
C TRP A 87 24.47 9.19 2.17
N GLU A 88 24.27 9.43 3.46
CA GLU A 88 23.35 8.65 4.30
C GLU A 88 21.90 8.75 3.79
N ALA A 89 21.49 9.95 3.33
CA ALA A 89 20.19 10.15 2.72
C ALA A 89 20.03 9.34 1.42
N LEU A 90 21.05 9.32 0.56
CA LEU A 90 21.04 8.52 -0.67
C LEU A 90 20.98 7.01 -0.38
N GLU A 91 21.72 6.53 0.62
CA GLU A 91 21.65 5.12 1.04
C GLU A 91 20.25 4.76 1.56
N ARG A 92 19.63 5.67 2.32
CA ARG A 92 18.27 5.51 2.84
C ARG A 92 17.24 5.43 1.71
N GLU A 93 17.30 6.37 0.76
CA GLU A 93 16.44 6.34 -0.41
C GLU A 93 16.65 5.05 -1.22
N HIS A 94 17.90 4.66 -1.46
CA HIS A 94 18.22 3.44 -2.17
C HIS A 94 17.56 2.21 -1.52
N ARG A 95 17.68 2.06 -0.19
CA ARG A 95 17.05 0.94 0.55
C ARG A 95 15.53 0.98 0.43
N ALA A 96 14.91 2.14 0.64
CA ALA A 96 13.46 2.27 0.61
C ALA A 96 12.88 1.98 -0.77
N TYR A 97 13.43 2.57 -1.84
CA TYR A 97 12.94 2.33 -3.20
C TYR A 97 13.22 0.90 -3.68
N ALA A 98 14.37 0.33 -3.34
CA ALA A 98 14.64 -1.09 -3.64
C ALA A 98 13.64 -2.02 -2.93
N PHE A 99 13.32 -1.74 -1.66
CA PHE A 99 12.33 -2.51 -0.90
C PHE A 99 10.92 -2.34 -1.49
N LEU A 100 10.49 -1.12 -1.75
CA LEU A 100 9.17 -0.83 -2.33
C LEU A 100 8.99 -1.50 -3.68
N ALA A 101 9.97 -1.35 -4.59
CA ALA A 101 9.88 -2.00 -5.89
C ALA A 101 9.86 -3.52 -5.80
N ARG A 102 10.65 -4.10 -4.89
CA ARG A 102 10.59 -5.54 -4.62
C ARG A 102 9.18 -5.93 -4.16
N CYS A 103 8.61 -5.21 -3.19
CA CYS A 103 7.25 -5.47 -2.71
C CYS A 103 6.23 -5.37 -3.85
N CYS A 104 6.28 -4.32 -4.67
CA CYS A 104 5.36 -4.16 -5.79
C CYS A 104 5.48 -5.27 -6.84
N LEU A 105 6.68 -5.84 -7.04
CA LEU A 105 6.91 -6.94 -7.98
C LEU A 105 6.59 -8.33 -7.39
N SER A 106 6.75 -8.51 -6.09
CA SER A 106 6.55 -9.82 -5.43
C SER A 106 5.16 -10.01 -4.84
N THR A 107 4.37 -8.94 -4.69
CA THR A 107 3.04 -9.03 -4.09
C THR A 107 2.10 -9.73 -5.06
N THR A 108 1.59 -10.90 -4.66
CA THR A 108 0.52 -11.58 -5.39
C THR A 108 -0.77 -10.82 -5.20
N ALA A 109 -1.54 -10.64 -6.29
CA ALA A 109 -2.88 -10.08 -6.20
C ALA A 109 -3.73 -10.90 -5.22
N GLY A 110 -4.31 -10.23 -4.22
CA GLY A 110 -5.11 -10.84 -3.18
C GLY A 110 -5.99 -9.80 -2.49
N ASP A 111 -6.83 -10.26 -1.56
CA ASP A 111 -7.72 -9.38 -0.83
C ASP A 111 -6.92 -8.43 0.07
N CYS A 112 -7.13 -7.12 -0.12
CA CYS A 112 -6.46 -6.08 0.66
C CYS A 112 -7.17 -5.79 1.99
N ILE A 113 -8.33 -6.39 2.24
CA ILE A 113 -9.11 -6.21 3.46
C ILE A 113 -8.66 -7.25 4.49
N SER A 114 -8.33 -6.79 5.70
CA SER A 114 -8.00 -7.66 6.83
C SER A 114 -9.20 -7.92 7.72
N GLU A 115 -9.92 -6.88 8.11
CA GLU A 115 -11.05 -7.00 9.02
C GLU A 115 -12.16 -5.98 8.75
N ALA A 116 -13.36 -6.35 9.16
CA ALA A 116 -14.50 -5.46 9.23
C ALA A 116 -14.43 -4.65 10.53
N ILE A 117 -14.49 -3.32 10.42
CA ILE A 117 -14.35 -2.42 11.57
C ILE A 117 -15.70 -1.96 12.08
N ILE A 118 -16.50 -1.34 11.21
CA ILE A 118 -17.78 -0.78 11.62
C ILE A 118 -18.74 -0.70 10.44
N ALA A 119 -20.01 -1.01 10.72
CA ALA A 119 -21.14 -0.67 9.86
C ALA A 119 -21.93 0.47 10.51
N SER A 120 -22.46 1.40 9.71
CA SER A 120 -23.35 2.47 10.19
C SER A 120 -24.59 1.94 10.90
N SER A 121 -25.11 0.81 10.41
CA SER A 121 -26.22 0.09 11.02
C SER A 121 -26.14 -1.39 10.68
N THR A 122 -26.95 -2.21 11.35
CA THR A 122 -27.15 -3.63 11.01
C THR A 122 -28.57 -3.99 11.39
N ASP A 123 -29.36 -4.55 10.46
CA ASP A 123 -30.78 -4.85 10.74
C ASP A 123 -30.93 -5.98 11.75
N ASN A 124 -30.51 -7.18 11.34
CA ASN A 124 -30.60 -8.40 12.12
C ASN A 124 -29.21 -8.80 12.64
N TYR A 125 -28.76 -8.13 13.70
CA TYR A 125 -27.46 -8.41 14.32
C TYR A 125 -27.56 -9.61 15.29
N PRO A 126 -26.60 -10.56 15.25
CA PRO A 126 -25.37 -10.59 14.45
C PRO A 126 -25.47 -11.27 13.07
N GLU A 127 -26.62 -11.84 12.73
CA GLU A 127 -26.82 -12.71 11.57
C GLU A 127 -26.51 -12.04 10.23
N GLU A 128 -26.74 -10.73 10.11
CA GLU A 128 -26.56 -9.91 8.91
C GLU A 128 -25.45 -8.86 9.11
N SER A 129 -24.44 -9.21 9.91
CA SER A 129 -23.34 -8.31 10.25
C SER A 129 -22.35 -8.09 9.10
N ILE A 130 -21.61 -6.98 9.18
CA ILE A 130 -20.52 -6.65 8.26
C ILE A 130 -19.46 -7.76 8.17
N CYS A 131 -19.25 -8.55 9.23
CA CYS A 131 -18.26 -9.63 9.20
C CYS A 131 -18.55 -10.67 8.11
N ASN A 132 -19.82 -10.85 7.74
CA ASN A 132 -20.23 -11.77 6.68
C ASN A 132 -19.78 -11.33 5.29
N THR A 133 -19.48 -10.05 5.06
CA THR A 133 -19.05 -9.55 3.74
C THR A 133 -17.60 -9.91 3.41
N LEU A 134 -16.84 -10.38 4.41
CA LEU A 134 -15.48 -10.90 4.22
C LEU A 134 -15.47 -12.33 3.66
N GLU A 135 -16.61 -13.03 3.69
CA GLU A 135 -16.73 -14.37 3.13
C GLU A 135 -17.14 -14.30 1.64
N PRO A 136 -16.27 -14.76 0.72
CA PRO A 136 -16.53 -14.65 -0.71
C PRO A 136 -17.65 -15.57 -1.21
N ARG A 137 -18.10 -16.55 -0.43
CA ARG A 137 -19.22 -17.44 -0.75
C ARG A 137 -20.54 -16.85 -0.25
N ASP A 138 -21.61 -17.00 -1.01
CA ASP A 138 -22.94 -16.48 -0.62
C ASP A 138 -23.52 -17.14 0.64
N ARG A 139 -22.97 -18.29 1.05
CA ARG A 139 -23.39 -19.03 2.24
C ARG A 139 -22.25 -19.85 2.83
N VAL A 140 -22.19 -19.91 4.16
CA VAL A 140 -21.37 -20.87 4.91
C VAL A 140 -22.29 -21.75 5.75
N ALA A 141 -22.21 -23.06 5.54
CA ALA A 141 -23.11 -24.05 6.13
C ALA A 141 -24.60 -23.71 5.87
N ARG A 142 -25.30 -23.14 6.85
CA ARG A 142 -26.70 -22.69 6.76
C ARG A 142 -26.86 -21.17 6.83
N THR A 143 -25.77 -20.42 7.05
CA THR A 143 -25.77 -18.97 7.26
C THR A 143 -25.43 -18.25 5.96
N ALA A 144 -26.30 -17.33 5.56
CA ALA A 144 -26.09 -16.48 4.39
C ALA A 144 -24.98 -15.46 4.66
N SER A 145 -24.12 -15.20 3.67
CA SER A 145 -23.00 -14.28 3.79
C SER A 145 -23.37 -12.93 3.19
N TYR A 146 -24.01 -12.07 3.98
CA TYR A 146 -24.30 -10.70 3.58
C TYR A 146 -24.40 -9.78 4.79
N TRP A 147 -24.39 -8.48 4.49
CA TRP A 147 -24.77 -7.43 5.42
C TRP A 147 -26.05 -6.73 4.96
N SER A 148 -26.87 -6.33 5.92
CA SER A 148 -28.03 -5.48 5.70
C SER A 148 -28.03 -4.27 6.62
N SER A 149 -28.56 -3.15 6.14
CA SER A 149 -28.82 -1.98 6.99
C SER A 149 -30.21 -2.05 7.61
N LYS A 150 -30.40 -1.34 8.73
CA LYS A 150 -31.74 -1.04 9.29
C LYS A 150 -32.59 -0.18 8.35
N GLY A 151 -31.97 0.38 7.32
CA GLY A 151 -32.56 1.35 6.41
C GLY A 151 -32.69 2.75 7.03
N GLN A 152 -32.92 3.73 6.16
CA GLN A 152 -33.18 5.11 6.54
C GLN A 152 -34.32 5.70 5.72
N LYS A 153 -35.25 6.38 6.41
CA LYS A 153 -36.34 7.12 5.75
C LYS A 153 -35.79 8.34 5.01
N ASN A 154 -34.75 8.96 5.55
CA ASN A 154 -34.08 10.09 4.92
C ASN A 154 -33.03 9.58 3.92
N PRO A 155 -33.22 9.77 2.60
CA PRO A 155 -32.26 9.31 1.59
C PRO A 155 -30.92 10.04 1.63
N ALA A 156 -30.82 11.15 2.39
CA ALA A 156 -29.57 11.88 2.57
C ALA A 156 -28.64 11.24 3.61
N VAL A 157 -29.13 10.31 4.44
CA VAL A 157 -28.31 9.62 5.44
C VAL A 157 -27.64 8.42 4.76
N PRO A 158 -26.30 8.40 4.62
CA PRO A 158 -25.63 7.27 4.00
C PRO A 158 -25.56 6.09 4.97
N GLU A 159 -25.62 4.89 4.40
CA GLU A 159 -25.19 3.68 5.10
C GLU A 159 -23.75 3.35 4.65
N THR A 160 -22.89 2.97 5.58
CA THR A 160 -21.46 2.81 5.36
C THR A 160 -20.94 1.52 5.97
N LEU A 161 -19.97 0.92 5.28
CA LEU A 161 -19.17 -0.21 5.76
C LEU A 161 -17.71 0.23 5.74
N THR A 162 -17.04 0.12 6.88
CA THR A 162 -15.64 0.48 7.04
C THR A 162 -14.83 -0.78 7.33
N TYR A 163 -13.74 -0.94 6.58
CA TYR A 163 -12.83 -2.07 6.66
C TYR A 163 -11.40 -1.59 6.92
N ARG A 164 -10.60 -2.40 7.62
CA ARG A 164 -9.17 -2.17 7.77
C ARG A 164 -8.42 -2.90 6.65
N LEU A 165 -7.44 -2.22 6.09
CA LEU A 165 -6.54 -2.81 5.11
C LEU A 165 -5.49 -3.71 5.79
N ILE A 166 -4.99 -4.71 5.07
CA ILE A 166 -4.09 -5.74 5.61
C ILE A 166 -2.71 -5.22 6.02
N ALA A 167 -2.28 -4.10 5.47
CA ALA A 167 -1.00 -3.49 5.76
C ALA A 167 -1.07 -1.97 5.69
N ASP A 168 -0.09 -1.31 6.31
CA ASP A 168 0.07 0.14 6.28
C ASP A 168 0.25 0.69 4.85
N LEU A 169 0.77 -0.15 3.94
CA LEU A 169 0.85 0.14 2.51
C LEU A 169 0.13 -0.97 1.73
N CYS A 170 -0.99 -0.62 1.11
CA CYS A 170 -1.73 -1.48 0.19
C CYS A 170 -1.91 -0.78 -1.16
N VAL A 171 -1.78 -1.55 -2.24
CA VAL A 171 -2.11 -1.08 -3.59
C VAL A 171 -3.47 -1.66 -3.98
N VAL A 172 -4.49 -0.82 -4.02
CA VAL A 172 -5.85 -1.23 -4.42
C VAL A 172 -6.00 -1.02 -5.93
N THR A 173 -6.08 -2.12 -6.68
CA THR A 173 -6.26 -2.10 -8.14
C THR A 173 -7.70 -2.25 -8.58
N GLU A 174 -8.52 -2.93 -7.78
CA GLU A 174 -9.91 -3.25 -8.08
C GLU A 174 -10.73 -3.28 -6.79
N ILE A 175 -11.99 -2.85 -6.85
CA ILE A 175 -12.97 -3.01 -5.76
C ILE A 175 -14.17 -3.76 -6.31
N LYS A 176 -14.44 -4.94 -5.76
CA LYS A 176 -15.56 -5.80 -6.17
C LYS A 176 -16.70 -5.64 -5.19
N ILE A 177 -17.89 -5.31 -5.71
CA ILE A 177 -19.14 -5.31 -4.94
C ILE A 177 -20.04 -6.39 -5.54
N ARG A 178 -20.56 -7.27 -4.69
CA ARG A 178 -21.54 -8.28 -5.07
C ARG A 178 -22.89 -7.95 -4.43
N PRO A 179 -23.93 -7.62 -5.22
CA PRO A 179 -25.30 -7.61 -4.73
C PRO A 179 -25.70 -8.96 -4.14
N PHE A 180 -26.52 -8.97 -3.10
CA PHE A 180 -26.97 -10.21 -2.47
C PHE A 180 -28.31 -10.66 -3.06
N GLN A 181 -28.39 -11.92 -3.48
CA GLN A 181 -29.65 -12.53 -3.89
C GLN A 181 -30.24 -13.30 -2.70
N ALA A 182 -31.41 -12.86 -2.22
CA ALA A 182 -32.07 -13.52 -1.10
C ALA A 182 -32.75 -14.82 -1.55
N TYR A 183 -31.96 -15.89 -1.64
CA TYR A 183 -32.40 -17.20 -2.12
C TYR A 183 -33.46 -17.88 -1.24
N PHE A 184 -33.67 -17.37 -0.04
CA PHE A 184 -34.68 -17.83 0.92
C PHE A 184 -36.01 -17.07 0.82
N GLN A 185 -36.11 -16.06 -0.06
CA GLN A 185 -37.34 -15.31 -0.28
C GLN A 185 -37.98 -15.67 -1.62
N PHE A 186 -39.31 -15.63 -1.67
CA PHE A 186 -40.06 -15.87 -2.91
C PHE A 186 -39.67 -14.86 -3.99
N GLY A 187 -39.42 -15.34 -5.21
CA GLY A 187 -39.02 -14.50 -6.34
C GLY A 187 -37.53 -14.15 -6.39
N TYR A 188 -36.72 -14.62 -5.44
CA TYR A 188 -35.26 -14.45 -5.42
C TYR A 188 -34.79 -13.00 -5.62
N PRO A 189 -35.30 -12.04 -4.82
CA PRO A 189 -34.97 -10.63 -5.00
C PRO A 189 -33.47 -10.38 -4.80
N ILE A 190 -32.94 -9.43 -5.58
CA ILE A 190 -31.56 -8.98 -5.49
C ILE A 190 -31.53 -7.66 -4.73
N TYR A 191 -30.82 -7.64 -3.61
CA TYR A 191 -30.58 -6.47 -2.79
C TYR A 191 -29.23 -5.84 -3.15
N SER A 192 -29.28 -4.58 -3.57
CA SER A 192 -28.09 -3.79 -3.92
C SER A 192 -28.25 -2.35 -3.46
N ALA A 193 -27.13 -1.70 -3.18
CA ALA A 193 -27.10 -0.25 -3.08
C ALA A 193 -27.47 0.39 -4.44
N LYS A 194 -28.18 1.53 -4.40
CA LYS A 194 -28.53 2.32 -5.59
C LYS A 194 -27.31 3.01 -6.20
N SER A 195 -26.41 3.48 -5.35
CA SER A 195 -25.11 4.05 -5.72
C SER A 195 -24.14 3.82 -4.57
N VAL A 196 -22.86 3.82 -4.88
CA VAL A 196 -21.78 3.61 -3.92
C VAL A 196 -20.74 4.71 -4.07
N ARG A 197 -20.05 5.03 -2.97
CA ARG A 197 -18.94 5.96 -2.94
C ARG A 197 -17.82 5.32 -2.11
N PHE A 198 -16.63 5.29 -2.65
CA PHE A 198 -15.46 4.76 -1.96
C PHE A 198 -14.70 5.89 -1.29
N ARG A 199 -14.27 5.64 -0.06
CA ARG A 199 -13.41 6.55 0.70
C ARG A 199 -12.23 5.75 1.23
N MET A 200 -11.04 6.32 1.12
CA MET A 200 -9.81 5.76 1.69
C MET A 200 -9.17 6.81 2.56
N GLY A 201 -8.56 6.37 3.66
CA GLY A 201 -8.10 7.24 4.72
C GLY A 201 -7.36 6.49 5.81
N HIS A 202 -7.12 7.18 6.91
CA HIS A 202 -6.42 6.68 8.08
C HIS A 202 -7.10 7.16 9.36
N ILE A 203 -6.79 6.52 10.49
CA ILE A 203 -7.30 6.92 11.81
C ILE A 203 -6.62 8.24 12.21
N LYS A 204 -7.40 9.20 12.74
CA LYS A 204 -6.94 10.57 13.02
C LYS A 204 -5.95 10.68 14.18
N ASP A 205 -5.98 9.79 15.19
CA ASP A 205 -4.97 9.68 16.26
C ASP A 205 -5.22 8.42 17.12
N ALA A 206 -4.14 7.88 17.69
CA ALA A 206 -4.03 6.57 18.33
C ALA A 206 -4.47 6.53 19.80
N ASP A 207 -5.66 7.05 20.13
CA ASP A 207 -6.29 6.69 21.39
C ASP A 207 -7.33 5.60 21.11
N GLU A 208 -6.86 4.34 21.09
CA GLU A 208 -7.70 3.15 20.94
C GLU A 208 -8.75 3.01 22.06
N SER A 209 -8.67 3.87 23.10
CA SER A 209 -9.57 3.90 24.25
C SER A 209 -10.89 4.64 24.02
N CYS A 210 -10.99 5.46 22.97
CA CYS A 210 -12.20 6.23 22.72
C CYS A 210 -13.24 5.36 22.00
N GLN A 211 -14.30 4.93 22.69
CA GLN A 211 -15.47 4.25 22.11
C GLN A 211 -16.38 5.20 21.31
N ASP A 212 -15.83 6.19 20.61
CA ASP A 212 -16.65 7.10 19.82
C ASP A 212 -16.99 6.43 18.47
N SER A 213 -18.26 6.11 18.30
CA SER A 213 -18.84 5.27 17.23
C SER A 213 -19.01 6.01 15.89
N GLY A 214 -18.39 7.18 15.75
CA GLY A 214 -18.59 8.08 14.63
C GLY A 214 -17.57 7.96 13.49
N THR A 215 -18.02 8.33 12.29
CA THR A 215 -17.20 8.56 11.09
C THR A 215 -16.10 9.61 11.26
N ASP A 216 -16.10 10.34 12.38
CA ASP A 216 -15.16 11.43 12.65
C ASP A 216 -13.77 10.93 13.10
N ARG A 217 -13.64 9.63 13.45
CA ARG A 217 -12.36 9.00 13.79
C ARG A 217 -11.40 8.86 12.61
N PHE A 218 -11.90 8.97 11.37
CA PHE A 218 -11.13 8.73 10.15
C PHE A 218 -10.87 10.03 9.36
N ALA A 219 -9.63 10.25 8.98
CA ALA A 219 -9.22 11.25 8.00
C ALA A 219 -9.25 10.63 6.61
N TRP A 220 -10.26 10.98 5.83
CA TRP A 220 -10.43 10.53 4.45
C TRP A 220 -9.57 11.37 3.51
N THR A 221 -8.62 10.73 2.83
CA THR A 221 -7.67 11.37 1.90
C THR A 221 -8.08 11.17 0.43
N TYR A 222 -8.98 10.24 0.16
CA TYR A 222 -9.52 9.98 -1.17
C TYR A 222 -11.03 9.77 -1.10
N THR A 223 -11.73 10.25 -2.12
CA THR A 223 -13.15 9.98 -2.37
C THR A 223 -13.38 9.86 -3.87
N SER A 224 -14.04 8.78 -4.30
CA SER A 224 -14.44 8.54 -5.69
C SER A 224 -15.60 9.42 -6.14
#